data_AF-A0A933DP07-F1
#
_entry.id   AF-A0A933DP07-F1
#
_cell.length_a   1.000
_cell.length_b   1.000
_cell.length_c   1.000
_cell.angle_alpha   90.00
_cell.angle_beta   90.00
_cell.angle_gamma   90.00
#
_symmetry.space_group_name_H-M   'P 1'
#
loop_
_entity.id
_entity.type
_entity.pdbx_description
1 polymer ?
#
loop_
_entity_poly.entity_id
_entity_poly.type
_entity_poly.pdbx_seq_one_letter_code
_entity_poly.pdbx_strand_id
1 'polypeptide(L)'
;MYKKERAWIRIAGNAKRIREGDQYGWRCFVDGSLEEIPLIRWDIAGSATQKNFKPGTNPDGNEQGIVAWIDFFGNIAIDKGTAHIELLNPAAT
;
A
#
# COMPACT_ATOMS: atom_id res chain seq x y z
N MET A 1 10.13 -12.41 -5.93
CA MET A 1 10.49 -11.14 -5.27
C MET A 1 10.10 -10.00 -6.19
N TYR A 2 9.24 -9.08 -5.74
CA TYR A 2 8.83 -7.90 -6.50
C TYR A 2 9.60 -6.68 -5.98
N LYS A 3 10.00 -5.76 -6.87
CA LYS A 3 10.65 -4.50 -6.52
C LYS A 3 10.20 -3.38 -7.45
N LYS A 4 10.03 -2.19 -6.89
CA LYS A 4 9.75 -0.97 -7.65
C LYS A 4 10.33 0.25 -6.93
N GLU A 5 10.93 1.15 -7.69
CA GLU A 5 11.50 2.39 -7.17
C GLU A 5 10.59 3.58 -7.48
N ARG A 6 10.58 4.57 -6.57
CA ARG A 6 9.88 5.86 -6.73
C ARG A 6 8.43 5.73 -7.21
N ALA A 7 7.65 4.89 -6.53
CA ALA A 7 6.27 4.61 -6.87
C ALA A 7 5.30 5.16 -5.84
N TRP A 8 4.06 5.39 -6.27
CA TRP A 8 2.93 5.49 -5.34
C TRP A 8 2.47 4.10 -4.95
N ILE A 9 2.40 3.84 -3.66
CA ILE A 9 2.08 2.54 -3.07
C ILE A 9 0.84 2.73 -2.21
N ARG A 10 -0.25 2.04 -2.53
CA ARG A 10 -1.46 2.05 -1.74
C ARG A 10 -1.53 0.78 -0.90
N ILE A 11 -1.70 0.94 0.41
CA ILE A 11 -1.97 -0.16 1.34
C ILE A 11 -3.38 -0.03 1.90
N ALA A 12 -4.16 -1.11 1.82
CA ALA A 12 -5.51 -1.18 2.37
C ALA A 12 -5.75 -2.51 3.09
N GLY A 13 -6.66 -2.53 4.06
CA GLY A 13 -7.10 -3.77 4.70
C GLY A 13 -8.03 -4.57 3.79
N ASN A 14 -7.86 -5.89 3.73
CA ASN A 14 -8.81 -6.81 3.12
C ASN A 14 -9.79 -7.32 4.19
N ALA A 15 -10.86 -6.54 4.45
CA ALA A 15 -11.80 -6.85 5.52
C ALA A 15 -12.42 -8.25 5.42
N LYS A 16 -12.65 -8.76 4.21
CA LYS A 16 -13.17 -10.12 3.98
C LYS A 16 -12.16 -11.16 4.47
N ARG A 17 -10.93 -11.12 3.97
CA ARG A 17 -9.85 -12.06 4.35
C ARG A 17 -9.53 -12.01 5.84
N ILE A 18 -9.50 -10.81 6.42
CA ILE A 18 -9.30 -10.61 7.87
C ILE A 18 -10.39 -11.36 8.66
N ARG A 19 -11.66 -11.22 8.28
CA ARG A 19 -12.78 -11.91 8.95
C ARG A 19 -12.71 -13.43 8.79
N GLU A 20 -12.20 -13.90 7.66
CA GLU A 20 -12.03 -15.33 7.35
C GLU A 20 -10.79 -15.94 8.03
N GLY A 21 -9.95 -15.13 8.69
CA GLY A 21 -8.71 -15.59 9.34
C GLY A 21 -7.58 -15.91 8.35
N ASP A 22 -7.67 -15.42 7.11
CA ASP A 22 -6.61 -15.56 6.11
C ASP A 22 -5.41 -14.68 6.49
N GLN A 23 -4.20 -15.24 6.38
CA GLN A 23 -2.95 -14.54 6.66
C GLN A 23 -2.73 -13.32 5.75
N TYR A 24 -3.29 -13.30 4.54
CA TYR A 24 -3.15 -12.19 3.58
C TYR A 24 -4.22 -11.11 3.83
N GLY A 25 -4.20 -10.53 5.03
CA GLY A 25 -5.17 -9.52 5.46
C GLY A 25 -4.97 -8.13 4.83
N TRP A 26 -3.90 -7.90 4.07
CA TRP A 26 -3.56 -6.61 3.48
C TRP A 26 -3.53 -6.68 1.95
N ARG A 27 -3.80 -5.52 1.33
CA ARG A 27 -3.85 -5.31 -0.11
C ARG A 27 -2.82 -4.25 -0.47
N CYS A 28 -2.05 -4.47 -1.52
CA CYS A 28 -1.10 -3.50 -2.05
C CYS A 28 -1.37 -3.23 -3.52
N PHE A 29 -1.36 -1.95 -3.89
CA PHE A 29 -1.43 -1.50 -5.28
C PHE A 29 -0.27 -0.55 -5.55
N VAL A 30 0.35 -0.64 -6.73
CA VAL A 30 1.52 0.17 -7.08
C VAL A 30 1.22 0.98 -8.34
N ASP A 31 1.58 2.26 -8.34
CA ASP A 31 1.39 3.24 -9.42
C ASP A 31 -0.06 3.32 -9.94
N GLY A 32 -1.04 3.20 -9.03
CA GLY A 32 -2.47 3.25 -9.39
C GLY A 32 -2.97 2.05 -10.17
N SER A 33 -2.19 0.96 -10.25
CA SER A 33 -2.64 -0.30 -10.86
C SER A 33 -3.89 -0.85 -10.16
N LEU A 34 -4.76 -1.51 -10.93
CA LEU A 34 -5.89 -2.28 -10.41
C LEU A 34 -5.46 -3.69 -9.96
N GLU A 35 -4.24 -4.11 -10.30
CA GLU A 35 -3.69 -5.40 -9.88
C GLU A 35 -3.35 -5.36 -8.39
N GLU A 36 -4.03 -6.22 -7.62
CA GLU A 36 -3.81 -6.39 -6.19
C GLU A 36 -2.64 -7.33 -5.93
N ILE A 37 -1.67 -6.88 -5.13
CA ILE A 37 -0.65 -7.74 -4.54
C ILE A 37 -1.07 -8.05 -3.09
N PRO A 38 -1.44 -9.30 -2.77
CA PRO A 38 -1.85 -9.66 -1.42
C PRO A 38 -0.65 -9.65 -0.47
N LEU A 39 -0.85 -9.11 0.73
CA LEU A 39 0.19 -8.96 1.76
C LEU A 39 -0.26 -9.54 3.10
N ILE A 40 0.70 -10.11 3.83
CA ILE A 40 0.57 -10.56 5.21
C ILE A 40 0.87 -9.40 6.17
N ARG A 41 1.89 -8.62 5.85
CA ARG A 41 2.33 -7.46 6.63
C ARG A 41 3.03 -6.44 5.75
N TRP A 42 3.25 -5.25 6.29
CA TRP A 42 4.00 -4.19 5.64
C TRP A 42 4.75 -3.38 6.70
N ASP A 43 5.95 -2.95 6.33
CA ASP A 43 6.84 -2.17 7.19
C ASP A 43 7.24 -0.89 6.46
N ILE A 44 7.38 0.21 7.20
CA ILE A 44 7.83 1.50 6.67
C ILE A 44 9.16 1.91 7.30
N ALA A 45 10.03 2.50 6.47
CA ALA A 45 11.27 3.15 6.89
C ALA A 45 11.34 4.57 6.32
N GLY A 46 12.06 5.45 7.02
CA GLY A 46 12.23 6.86 6.64
C GLY A 46 11.27 7.81 7.36
N SER A 47 11.11 9.03 6.82
CA SER A 47 10.29 10.08 7.43
C SER A 47 8.99 10.29 6.66
N ALA A 48 7.87 10.10 7.35
CA ALA A 48 6.55 10.44 6.84
C ALA A 48 6.36 11.96 6.84
N THR A 49 5.89 12.49 5.72
CA THR A 49 5.56 13.90 5.52
C THR A 49 4.25 14.01 4.77
N GLN A 50 3.63 15.20 4.78
CA GLN A 50 2.43 15.48 3.99
C GLN A 50 2.61 15.27 2.46
N LYS A 51 3.86 15.16 1.97
CA LYS A 51 4.14 14.93 0.55
C LYS A 51 4.13 13.47 0.16
N ASN A 52 4.48 12.57 1.08
CA ASN A 52 4.74 11.15 0.79
C ASN A 52 3.87 10.18 1.59
N PHE A 53 3.02 10.68 2.48
CA PHE A 53 2.10 9.89 3.30
C PHE A 53 0.72 10.53 3.22
N LYS A 54 -0.25 9.83 2.64
CA LYS A 54 -1.60 10.34 2.40
C LYS A 54 -2.64 9.29 2.80
N PRO A 55 -3.30 9.43 3.95
CA PRO A 55 -4.47 8.59 4.25
C PRO A 55 -5.63 8.97 3.33
N GLY A 56 -6.46 8.00 2.96
CA GLY A 56 -7.63 8.19 2.11
C GLY A 56 -8.80 7.31 2.55
N THR A 57 -10.01 7.75 2.24
CA THR A 57 -11.26 7.03 2.52
C THR A 57 -12.27 7.27 1.41
N ASN A 58 -13.06 6.24 1.07
CA ASN A 58 -14.18 6.33 0.16
C ASN A 58 -15.34 5.47 0.70
N PRO A 59 -16.45 6.07 1.17
CA PRO A 59 -17.54 5.31 1.77
C PRO A 59 -18.21 4.33 0.81
N ASP A 60 -18.19 4.64 -0.50
CA ASP A 60 -18.83 3.81 -1.51
C ASP A 60 -17.98 2.60 -1.90
N GLY A 61 -16.67 2.62 -1.60
CA GLY A 61 -15.74 1.55 -1.95
C GLY A 61 -15.58 1.30 -3.45
N ASN A 62 -16.04 2.23 -4.30
CA ASN A 62 -16.10 2.05 -5.75
C ASN A 62 -14.71 1.90 -6.40
N GLU A 63 -13.69 2.52 -5.81
CA GLU A 63 -12.31 2.36 -6.25
C GLU A 63 -11.73 1.12 -5.57
N GLN A 64 -11.33 0.11 -6.35
CA GLN A 64 -10.64 -1.11 -5.89
C GLN A 64 -11.35 -1.91 -4.76
N GLY A 65 -12.62 -1.61 -4.43
CA GLY A 65 -13.32 -2.25 -3.32
C GLY A 65 -12.77 -1.86 -1.94
N ILE A 66 -12.15 -0.68 -1.81
CA ILE A 66 -11.50 -0.21 -0.56
C ILE A 66 -12.25 0.97 0.03
N VAL A 67 -12.47 0.93 1.35
CA VAL A 67 -13.16 2.01 2.07
C VAL A 67 -12.20 2.95 2.79
N ALA A 68 -11.01 2.46 3.15
CA ALA A 68 -9.95 3.21 3.79
C ALA A 68 -8.58 2.64 3.37
N TRP A 69 -7.61 3.52 3.19
CA TRP A 69 -6.25 3.16 2.77
C TRP A 69 -5.23 4.21 3.17
N ILE A 70 -3.95 3.88 2.96
CA ILE A 70 -2.83 4.80 3.09
C ILE A 70 -2.01 4.72 1.80
N ASP A 71 -1.80 5.87 1.17
CA ASP A 71 -0.91 6.04 0.03
C ASP A 71 0.48 6.52 0.50
N PHE A 72 1.52 5.83 0.06
CA PHE A 72 2.92 6.12 0.31
C PHE A 72 3.63 6.48 -1.00
N PHE A 73 4.60 7.39 -0.95
CA PHE A 73 5.54 7.57 -2.06
C PHE A 73 6.93 7.08 -1.65
N GLY A 74 7.51 6.16 -2.42
CA GLY A 74 8.79 5.56 -2.04
C GLY A 74 9.27 4.41 -2.90
N ASN A 75 10.26 3.70 -2.39
CA ASN A 75 10.69 2.41 -2.93
C ASN A 75 9.92 1.30 -2.22
N ILE A 76 9.58 0.23 -2.95
CA ILE A 76 8.96 -0.96 -2.38
C ILE A 76 9.69 -2.23 -2.82
N ALA A 77 9.91 -3.13 -1.87
CA ALA A 77 10.28 -4.51 -2.12
C ALA A 77 9.28 -5.44 -1.44
N ILE A 78 8.82 -6.47 -2.15
CA ILE A 78 7.90 -7.47 -1.62
C ILE A 78 8.58 -8.84 -1.65
N ASP A 79 8.73 -9.43 -0.47
CA ASP A 79 9.23 -10.80 -0.27
C ASP A 79 8.36 -11.56 0.73
N LYS A 80 8.02 -12.81 0.39
CA LYS A 80 7.23 -13.72 1.25
C LYS A 80 5.98 -13.05 1.89
N GLY A 81 5.25 -12.27 1.10
CA GLY A 81 4.03 -11.57 1.55
C GLY A 81 4.28 -10.36 2.46
N THR A 82 5.53 -9.93 2.64
CA THR A 82 5.88 -8.70 3.37
C THR A 82 6.25 -7.60 2.38
N ALA A 83 5.62 -6.44 2.48
CA ALA A 83 6.07 -5.24 1.78
C ALA A 83 7.01 -4.43 2.68
N HIS A 84 8.18 -4.07 2.15
CA HIS A 84 9.12 -3.15 2.78
C HIS A 84 9.12 -1.85 1.99
N ILE A 85 8.67 -0.76 2.62
CA ILE A 85 8.48 0.54 1.98
C ILE A 85 9.49 1.53 2.57
N GLU A 86 10.36 2.07 1.73
CA GLU A 86 11.25 3.17 2.09
C GLU A 86 10.67 4.48 1.55
N LEU A 87 10.26 5.36 2.46
CA LEU A 87 9.61 6.62 2.11
C LEU A 87 10.61 7.59 1.46
N LEU A 88 10.19 8.16 0.33
CA LEU A 88 10.93 9.20 -0.37
C LEU A 88 10.08 10.47 -0.45
N ASN A 89 10.70 11.60 -0.75
CA ASN A 89 9.94 12.78 -1.17
C ASN A 89 9.66 12.66 -2.68
N PRO A 90 8.39 12.80 -3.13
CA PRO A 90 8.14 13.06 -4.54
C PRO A 90 8.89 14.36 -4.88
N ALA A 91 9.70 14.33 -5.93
CA ALA A 91 10.44 15.52 -6.33
C ALA A 91 9.46 16.69 -6.48
N ALA A 92 9.85 17.88 -6.05
CA ALA A 92 9.21 19.07 -6.56
C ALA A 92 9.51 19.08 -8.06
N THR A 93 8.51 18.73 -8.87
CA THR A 93 8.52 19.06 -10.29
C THR A 93 8.68 20.55 -10.47
#